data_AF-A0A6P0JX84-F1
#
_entry.id   AF-A0A6P0JX84-F1
#
_cell.length_a   1.000
_cell.length_b   1.000
_cell.length_c   1.000
_cell.angle_alpha   90.00
_cell.angle_beta   90.00
_cell.angle_gamma   90.00
#
_symmetry.space_group_name_H-M   'P 1'
#
loop_
_entity.id
_entity.type
_entity.pdbx_description
1 polymer ?
#
loop_
_entity_poly.entity_id
_entity_poly.type
_entity_poly.pdbx_seq_one_letter_code
_entity_poly.pdbx_strand_id
1 'polypeptide(L)' 'MITLTLLHPSKSTPVQSWMFDSESVVRLGRGHQNDVVLYSAVVS' A
#
# COMPACT_ATOMS: atom_id res chain seq x y z
N MET A 1 -1.09 15.42 -3.63
CA MET A 1 -1.46 14.73 -2.36
C MET A 1 -2.53 13.65 -2.53
N ILE A 2 -2.13 12.38 -2.41
CA ILE A 2 -2.99 11.19 -2.33
C ILE A 2 -2.58 10.38 -1.10
N THR A 3 -3.57 9.84 -0.38
CA THR A 3 -3.32 8.93 0.76
C THR A 3 -3.84 7.55 0.42
N LEU A 4 -2.98 6.54 0.53
CA LEU A 4 -3.35 5.13 0.43
C LEU A 4 -3.42 4.54 1.83
N THR A 5 -4.53 3.89 2.17
CA THR A 5 -4.72 3.24 3.48
C THR A 5 -5.03 1.78 3.26
N LEU A 6 -4.20 0.91 3.83
CA LEU A 6 -4.45 -0.53 3.89
C LEU A 6 -5.44 -0.81 5.01
N LEU A 7 -6.52 -1.53 4.69
CA LEU A 7 -7.54 -1.94 5.64
C LEU A 7 -7.42 -3.42 5.98
N HIS A 8 -7.77 -3.78 7.22
CA HIS A 8 -7.94 -5.17 7.59
C HIS A 8 -9.13 -5.78 6.82
N PRO A 9 -8.95 -6.94 6.15
CA PRO A 9 -9.92 -7.44 5.16
C PRO A 9 -11.31 -7.71 5.75
N SER A 10 -11.42 -8.07 7.03
CA SER A 10 -12.71 -8.37 7.68
C SER A 10 -13.21 -7.29 8.64
N LYS A 11 -12.37 -6.33 9.03
CA LYS A 11 -12.72 -5.35 10.08
C LYS A 11 -12.78 -3.92 9.56
N SER A 12 -12.38 -3.69 8.29
CA SER A 12 -12.27 -2.35 7.68
C SER A 12 -11.46 -1.34 8.53
N THR A 13 -10.62 -1.84 9.44
CA THR A 13 -9.78 -1.02 10.30
C THR A 13 -8.49 -0.66 9.58
N PRO A 14 -8.04 0.60 9.61
CA PRO A 14 -6.73 0.98 9.09
C PRO A 14 -5.61 0.17 9.75
N VAL A 15 -4.76 -0.43 8.92
CA VAL A 15 -3.56 -1.16 9.34
C VAL A 15 -2.32 -0.29 9.11
N GLN A 16 -2.26 0.37 7.96
CA GLN A 16 -1.14 1.23 7.58
C GLN A 16 -1.60 2.27 6.56
N SER A 17 -0.95 3.43 6.55
CA SER A 17 -1.19 4.49 5.58
C SER A 17 0.11 5.01 4.99
N TRP A 18 0.05 5.41 3.73
CA TRP A 18 1.13 6.07 2.99
C TRP A 18 0.59 7.34 2.35
N MET A 19 1.42 8.37 2.34
CA MET A 19 1.08 9.68 1.80
C MET A 19 2.05 9.99 0.67
N PHE A 20 1.50 10.28 -0.49
CA PHE A 20 2.22 10.64 -1.70
C PHE A 20 1.78 12.05 -2.09
N ASP A 21 2.70 12.89 -2.54
CA ASP A 21 2.39 14.27 -2.88
C ASP A 21 2.46 14.53 -4.39
N SER A 22 3.62 14.28 -4.99
CA SER A 22 3.95 14.67 -6.37
C SER A 22 4.45 13.50 -7.24
N GLU A 23 4.41 12.29 -6.71
CA GLU A 23 4.80 11.06 -7.41
C GLU A 23 3.86 10.79 -8.57
N SER A 24 4.41 10.68 -9.78
CA SER A 24 3.64 10.37 -10.99
C SER A 24 3.25 8.89 -11.09
N VAL A 25 3.98 8.02 -10.39
CA VAL A 25 3.75 6.57 -10.36
C VAL A 25 4.02 6.07 -8.94
N VAL A 26 3.06 5.34 -8.38
CA VAL A 26 3.20 4.61 -7.11
C VAL A 26 3.06 3.11 -7.41
N ARG A 27 4.09 2.32 -7.10
CA ARG A 27 4.12 0.87 -7.31
C ARG A 27 3.72 0.14 -6.04
N LEU A 28 2.83 -0.83 -6.17
CA LEU A 28 2.32 -1.65 -5.07
C LEU A 28 2.59 -3.13 -5.38
N GLY A 29 3.13 -3.87 -4.42
CA GLY A 29 3.40 -5.31 -4.58
C GLY A 29 4.15 -5.92 -3.40
N ARG A 30 4.60 -7.18 -3.53
CA ARG A 30 5.38 -7.85 -2.45
C ARG A 30 6.88 -7.61 -2.52
N GLY A 31 7.38 -7.16 -3.68
CA GLY A 31 8.81 -6.91 -3.89
C GLY A 31 9.28 -5.69 -3.09
N HIS A 32 10.47 -5.77 -2.50
CA HIS A 32 11.07 -4.69 -1.70
C HIS A 32 11.35 -3.39 -2.47
N GLN A 33 11.25 -3.42 -3.80
CA GLN A 33 11.45 -2.26 -4.67
C GLN A 33 10.14 -1.48 -4.93
N ASN A 34 9.00 -1.95 -4.43
CA ASN A 34 7.73 -1.23 -4.54
C ASN A 34 7.65 -0.11 -3.51
N ASP A 35 6.96 0.97 -3.87
CA ASP A 35 6.71 2.12 -2.99
C ASP A 35 5.78 1.74 -1.82
N VAL A 36 4.85 0.82 -2.06
CA VAL A 36 4.03 0.16 -1.04
C VAL A 36 4.29 -1.34 -1.08
N VAL A 37 4.86 -1.87 0.00
CA VAL A 37 5.16 -3.30 0.14
C VAL A 37 4.06 -3.99 0.95
N LEU A 38 3.38 -4.97 0.34
CA LEU A 38 2.39 -5.83 0.97
C LEU A 38 2.96 -7.25 1.11
N TYR A 39 3.31 -7.66 2.34
CA TYR A 39 3.89 -8.98 2.64
C TYR A 39 2.87 -10.12 2.62
N SER A 40 1.94 -10.10 1.67
CA SER A 40 0.91 -11.13 1.51
C SER A 40 1.25 -12.05 0.35
N ALA A 41 1.09 -13.37 0.54
CA ALA A 41 1.40 -14.38 -0.47
C ALA A 41 0.49 -14.32 -1.71
N VAL A 42 -0.62 -13.58 -1.66
CA VAL A 42 -1.58 -13.45 -2.77
C VAL A 42 -1.34 -12.21 -3.65
N VAL A 43 -0.30 -11.42 -3.36
CA VAL A 43 0.07 -10.23 -4.15
C VAL A 43 1.30 -10.56 -4.97
N SER A 44 1.31 -10.21 -6.26
CA SER A 44 2.40 -10.48 -7.21
C SER A 44 3.70 -9.77 -6.85
#